data_AF-A0A937N3W2-F1
#
_entry.id   AF-A0A937N3W2-F1
#
_cell.length_a   1.000
_cell.length_b   1.000
_cell.length_c   1.000
_cell.angle_alpha   90.00
_cell.angle_beta   90.00
_cell.angle_gamma   90.00
#
_symmetry.space_group_name_H-M   'P 1'
#
loop_
_entity.id
_entity.type
_entity.pdbx_description
1 polymer ?
#
loop_
_entity_poly.entity_id
_entity_poly.type
_entity_poly.pdbx_seq_one_letter_code
_entity_poly.pdbx_strand_id
1 'polypeptide(L)'
;MTLALIALHAVPARAEVKVAKEQGGGVTIKTEVYAAAFDAKGNLLHVTVEGAVAFSHTFGNPGQPTTNAPSVNVINNTVAVRDGNRRVEWTFDEEVIRIVQEGYNFECTLDKSVKALVAPGGKGGALGKYNGGTTAVVLANDLTMIFVKPTHIHERRMLPAGYTNGSLKIGELFEGEIKLGAPAEAAQFLGSIVISAVGSGHEKLLQGGNAGGGFAHFGKGVPTVFTSEQENLGNEEIELEFRLSVMDHYVAAKEVEAQKQTVAVEANGRPQLKWSRAPLPPGFYYLTVSAWRGDQKLTETKQTFAVDLTHYSHELTRPTDWDEFWARQEQLLADTPMNATVTEIGAACLAGKAYEVTLDMLGNGKLLGCLVVPSKATGPATLGSLITERLQQDIIAKARDGSLKMPTGVQFTICLPQEATYTRWKSAEDNNLLDCVRWYLRGVDFLASRPEVKAGRIVVRGASRSGPLAVITAARRPKNVCGVSAFVHTSAGISWTDKPYVAWGLPGGHNAADANQVSRLAAMAAYVDPVNHAPDVTCPVWFGYGIDDTLAQPQGIEAMYHLCASKWKRISRDAGGHQYSPGMQKLDKELQELLSAGDRVNQDSTHKDH
;
A
#
# COMPACT_ATOMS: atom_id res chain seq x y z
N MET A 1 -66.76 -30.60 4.53
CA MET A 1 -67.41 -29.98 5.71
C MET A 1 -66.67 -30.55 6.91
N THR A 2 -65.92 -29.78 7.69
CA THR A 2 -66.41 -28.72 8.58
C THR A 2 -65.39 -27.58 8.73
N LEU A 3 -65.88 -26.34 8.68
CA LEU A 3 -65.15 -25.09 8.95
C LEU A 3 -64.59 -25.05 10.39
N ALA A 4 -63.41 -24.46 10.57
CA ALA A 4 -63.03 -23.79 11.82
C ALA A 4 -62.07 -22.62 11.55
N LEU A 5 -62.60 -21.42 11.81
CA LEU A 5 -61.99 -20.10 12.01
C LEU A 5 -60.51 -19.89 11.62
N ILE A 6 -60.32 -19.19 10.49
CA ILE A 6 -59.14 -18.34 10.29
C ILE A 6 -59.37 -17.08 11.12
N ALA A 7 -58.61 -16.91 12.19
CA ALA A 7 -58.45 -15.60 12.82
C ALA A 7 -57.74 -14.70 11.81
N LEU A 8 -58.46 -13.76 11.22
CA LEU A 8 -57.85 -12.59 10.57
C LEU A 8 -57.00 -11.88 11.62
N HIS A 9 -55.70 -12.14 11.62
CA HIS A 9 -54.78 -11.15 12.14
C HIS A 9 -54.88 -9.97 11.17
N ALA A 10 -55.35 -8.84 11.70
CA ALA A 10 -55.38 -7.59 10.98
C ALA A 10 -54.01 -7.38 10.32
N VAL A 11 -54.01 -7.17 9.00
CA VAL A 11 -52.88 -6.51 8.34
C VAL A 11 -52.67 -5.21 9.13
N PRO A 12 -51.49 -4.97 9.72
CA PRO A 12 -51.26 -3.71 10.41
C PRO A 12 -51.63 -2.58 9.44
N ALA A 13 -52.45 -1.64 9.89
CA ALA A 13 -52.77 -0.47 9.09
C ALA A 13 -51.45 0.15 8.62
N ARG A 14 -51.30 0.35 7.30
CA ARG A 14 -50.17 1.09 6.72
C ARG A 14 -49.92 2.34 7.54
N ALA A 15 -48.70 2.52 8.05
CA ALA A 15 -48.36 3.66 8.89
C ALA A 15 -48.65 4.95 8.08
N GLU A 16 -49.56 5.79 8.56
CA GLU A 16 -50.01 6.95 7.80
C GLU A 16 -48.94 8.04 7.77
N VAL A 17 -48.45 8.39 6.57
CA VAL A 17 -47.54 9.53 6.38
C VAL A 17 -48.34 10.83 6.48
N LYS A 18 -48.06 11.63 7.51
CA LYS A 18 -48.74 12.91 7.74
C LYS A 18 -47.93 14.05 7.15
N VAL A 19 -48.56 14.84 6.28
CA VAL A 19 -47.95 16.00 5.63
C VAL A 19 -48.72 17.26 6.04
N ALA A 20 -48.03 18.26 6.58
CA ALA A 20 -48.62 19.54 6.96
C ALA A 20 -47.87 20.71 6.32
N LYS A 21 -48.62 21.74 5.94
CA LYS A 21 -48.06 23.02 5.44
C LYS A 21 -48.06 24.03 6.58
N GLU A 22 -46.94 24.66 6.82
CA GLU A 22 -46.73 25.58 7.94
C GLU A 22 -47.12 27.02 7.60
N GLN A 23 -47.50 27.79 8.64
CA GLN A 23 -47.76 29.24 8.54
C GLN A 23 -46.44 29.99 8.24
N GLY A 24 -46.06 30.03 6.97
CA GLY A 24 -44.76 30.53 6.51
C GLY A 24 -44.27 29.90 5.21
N GLY A 25 -45.00 28.91 4.67
CA GLY A 25 -44.69 28.26 3.40
C GLY A 25 -43.78 27.04 3.50
N GLY A 26 -43.37 26.65 4.72
CA GLY A 26 -42.66 25.40 4.99
C GLY A 26 -43.56 24.17 4.94
N VAL A 27 -42.94 23.00 4.99
CA VAL A 27 -43.63 21.70 4.94
C VAL A 27 -43.05 20.80 6.03
N THR A 28 -43.91 20.17 6.83
CA THR A 28 -43.51 19.12 7.78
C THR A 28 -44.09 17.79 7.34
N ILE A 29 -43.29 16.74 7.48
CA ILE A 29 -43.66 15.36 7.17
C ILE A 29 -43.34 14.53 8.39
N LYS A 30 -44.27 13.66 8.79
CA LYS A 30 -44.09 12.81 9.97
C LYS A 30 -44.68 11.43 9.75
N THR A 31 -43.93 10.42 10.16
CA THR A 31 -44.37 9.04 10.35
C THR A 31 -44.20 8.64 11.82
N GLU A 32 -44.45 7.39 12.16
CA GLU A 32 -44.11 6.86 13.49
C GLU A 32 -42.59 6.74 13.69
N VAL A 33 -41.83 6.53 12.62
CA VAL A 33 -40.38 6.27 12.65
C VAL A 33 -39.55 7.54 12.51
N TYR A 34 -40.00 8.51 11.70
CA TYR A 34 -39.22 9.72 11.44
C TYR A 34 -40.07 10.99 11.22
N ALA A 35 -39.41 12.14 11.26
CA ALA A 35 -39.96 13.43 10.88
C ALA A 35 -39.00 14.19 9.96
N ALA A 36 -39.52 14.99 9.03
CA ALA A 36 -38.75 15.85 8.14
C ALA A 36 -39.37 17.24 8.07
N ALA A 37 -38.54 18.27 7.94
CA ALA A 37 -38.99 19.65 7.83
C ALA A 37 -38.32 20.37 6.66
N PHE A 38 -39.11 21.10 5.87
CA PHE A 38 -38.67 21.93 4.76
C PHE A 38 -39.01 23.40 5.00
N ASP A 39 -38.13 24.30 4.58
CA ASP A 39 -38.43 25.74 4.53
C ASP A 39 -39.19 26.14 3.26
N ALA A 40 -39.62 27.40 3.19
CA ALA A 40 -40.35 27.95 2.03
C ALA A 40 -39.52 28.00 0.73
N LYS A 41 -38.20 27.79 0.79
CA LYS A 41 -37.30 27.71 -0.37
C LYS A 41 -37.06 26.27 -0.82
N GLY A 42 -37.62 25.28 -0.11
CA GLY A 42 -37.46 23.87 -0.41
C GLY A 42 -36.17 23.26 0.14
N ASN A 43 -35.47 23.93 1.06
CA ASN A 43 -34.37 23.30 1.78
C ASN A 43 -34.92 22.29 2.78
N LEU A 44 -34.36 21.07 2.79
CA LEU A 44 -34.63 20.07 3.82
C LEU A 44 -33.79 20.43 5.05
N LEU A 45 -34.44 21.00 6.05
CA LEU A 45 -33.79 21.52 7.26
C LEU A 45 -33.22 20.40 8.12
N HIS A 46 -33.99 19.33 8.30
CA HIS A 46 -33.56 18.12 8.99
C HIS A 46 -34.50 16.95 8.68
N VAL A 47 -33.95 15.75 8.75
CA VAL A 47 -34.68 14.49 8.98
C VAL A 47 -34.30 14.00 10.38
N THR A 48 -35.28 13.62 11.19
CA THR A 48 -35.11 13.09 12.55
C THR A 48 -35.70 11.68 12.59
N VAL A 49 -34.94 10.68 13.04
CA VAL A 49 -35.39 9.29 13.20
C VAL A 49 -35.47 9.00 14.70
N GLU A 50 -36.67 8.75 15.22
CA GLU A 50 -36.95 8.57 16.65
C GLU A 50 -36.17 9.53 17.58
N GLY A 51 -36.24 10.82 17.28
CA GLY A 51 -35.60 11.88 18.07
C GLY A 51 -34.14 12.18 17.74
N ALA A 52 -33.44 11.32 16.98
CA ALA A 52 -32.07 11.59 16.52
C ALA A 52 -32.06 12.28 15.16
N VAL A 53 -31.45 13.47 15.07
CA VAL A 53 -31.32 14.21 13.81
C VAL A 53 -30.34 13.49 12.90
N ALA A 54 -30.74 13.11 11.69
CA ALA A 54 -29.94 12.32 10.77
C ALA A 54 -29.14 13.18 9.77
N PHE A 55 -29.84 13.97 8.96
CA PHE A 55 -29.21 14.78 7.91
C PHE A 55 -30.08 15.95 7.45
N SER A 56 -29.48 16.86 6.69
CA SER A 56 -30.13 17.99 6.02
C SER A 56 -29.67 18.11 4.57
N HIS A 57 -30.41 18.88 3.76
CA HIS A 57 -30.05 19.17 2.37
C HIS A 57 -30.44 20.61 2.00
N THR A 58 -29.50 21.36 1.45
CA THR A 58 -29.73 22.71 0.92
C THR A 58 -29.93 22.63 -0.59
N PHE A 59 -31.02 23.22 -1.08
CA PHE A 59 -31.28 23.32 -2.51
C PHE A 59 -30.38 24.40 -3.14
N GLY A 60 -29.57 24.01 -4.12
CA GLY A 60 -28.57 24.89 -4.76
C GLY A 60 -27.16 24.76 -4.14
N ASN A 61 -26.15 25.22 -4.86
CA ASN A 61 -24.73 25.07 -4.49
C ASN A 61 -24.25 26.34 -3.77
N PRO A 62 -23.42 26.28 -2.70
CA PRO A 62 -22.90 27.49 -2.03
C PRO A 62 -22.15 28.47 -2.95
N GLY A 63 -21.61 27.96 -4.07
CA GLY A 63 -20.92 28.76 -5.09
C GLY A 63 -21.73 29.10 -6.35
N GLN A 64 -22.98 28.64 -6.46
CA GLN A 64 -23.89 28.96 -7.57
C GLN A 64 -25.31 29.22 -7.05
N PRO A 65 -25.60 30.46 -6.60
CA PRO A 65 -26.92 30.81 -6.08
C PRO A 65 -28.01 30.56 -7.12
N THR A 66 -29.19 30.17 -6.65
CA THR A 66 -30.40 30.06 -7.48
C THR A 66 -30.67 31.41 -8.14
N THR A 67 -30.85 31.43 -9.46
CA THR A 67 -31.05 32.68 -10.22
C THR A 67 -32.46 33.23 -10.06
N ASN A 68 -33.41 32.38 -9.64
CA ASN A 68 -34.81 32.70 -9.36
C ASN A 68 -35.24 32.09 -8.01
N ALA A 69 -36.39 32.52 -7.48
CA ALA A 69 -37.02 31.85 -6.35
C ALA A 69 -37.47 30.43 -6.79
N PRO A 70 -36.97 29.35 -6.17
CA PRO A 70 -37.36 27.99 -6.55
C PRO A 70 -38.85 27.76 -6.31
N SER A 71 -39.47 26.96 -7.17
CA SER A 71 -40.84 26.50 -6.97
C SER A 71 -40.84 25.25 -6.08
N VAL A 72 -41.69 25.26 -5.04
CA VAL A 72 -41.87 24.12 -4.11
C VAL A 72 -43.29 23.58 -4.25
N ASN A 73 -43.42 22.35 -4.74
CA ASN A 73 -44.70 21.67 -4.92
C ASN A 73 -44.78 20.45 -4.02
N VAL A 74 -45.92 20.26 -3.35
CA VAL A 74 -46.19 19.10 -2.51
C VAL A 74 -47.36 18.33 -3.10
N ILE A 75 -47.14 17.08 -3.48
CA ILE A 75 -48.15 16.18 -4.04
C ILE A 75 -48.10 14.89 -3.23
N ASN A 76 -49.19 14.54 -2.54
CA ASN A 76 -49.23 13.44 -1.58
C ASN A 76 -48.10 13.58 -0.55
N ASN A 77 -47.17 12.61 -0.52
CA ASN A 77 -46.00 12.54 0.32
C ASN A 77 -44.69 12.92 -0.39
N THR A 78 -44.78 13.56 -1.56
CA THR A 78 -43.62 14.02 -2.33
C THR A 78 -43.47 15.53 -2.26
N VAL A 79 -42.27 16.01 -1.88
CA VAL A 79 -41.85 17.41 -1.97
C VAL A 79 -40.92 17.57 -3.16
N ALA A 80 -41.35 18.32 -4.17
CA ALA A 80 -40.61 18.59 -5.39
C ALA A 80 -40.17 20.06 -5.44
N VAL A 81 -38.87 20.30 -5.57
CA VAL A 81 -38.25 21.63 -5.64
C VAL A 81 -37.61 21.82 -7.01
N ARG A 82 -37.92 22.93 -7.71
CA ARG A 82 -37.42 23.18 -9.08
C ARG A 82 -36.95 24.64 -9.29
N ASP A 83 -35.82 24.80 -9.99
CA ASP A 83 -35.29 26.08 -10.50
C ASP A 83 -34.66 25.86 -11.89
N GLY A 84 -35.39 26.20 -12.97
CA GLY A 84 -34.97 25.94 -14.35
C GLY A 84 -34.80 24.44 -14.63
N ASN A 85 -33.62 24.03 -15.10
CA ASN A 85 -33.28 22.62 -15.37
C ASN A 85 -32.82 21.86 -14.10
N ARG A 86 -32.91 22.49 -12.92
CA ARG A 86 -32.54 21.88 -11.63
C ARG A 86 -33.79 21.39 -10.91
N ARG A 87 -33.76 20.16 -10.42
CA ARG A 87 -34.88 19.54 -9.68
C ARG A 87 -34.35 18.61 -8.60
N VAL A 88 -35.00 18.61 -7.45
CA VAL A 88 -34.91 17.51 -6.48
C VAL A 88 -36.30 17.15 -5.99
N GLU A 89 -36.57 15.85 -5.87
CA GLU A 89 -37.80 15.32 -5.32
C GLU A 89 -37.50 14.37 -4.18
N TRP A 90 -38.22 14.58 -3.08
CA TRP A 90 -38.16 13.77 -1.89
C TRP A 90 -39.51 13.12 -1.68
N THR A 91 -39.59 11.80 -1.81
CA THR A 91 -40.81 11.02 -1.54
C THR A 91 -40.64 10.27 -0.23
N PHE A 92 -41.57 10.49 0.69
CA PHE A 92 -41.51 10.01 2.07
C PHE A 92 -42.55 8.93 2.32
N ASP A 93 -42.13 7.66 2.36
CA ASP A 93 -42.98 6.52 2.72
C ASP A 93 -42.78 6.12 4.20
N GLU A 94 -43.41 5.04 4.66
CA GLU A 94 -43.43 4.61 6.07
C GLU A 94 -42.03 4.61 6.73
N GLU A 95 -41.07 3.96 6.09
CA GLU A 95 -39.68 3.80 6.57
C GLU A 95 -38.63 4.19 5.51
N VAL A 96 -39.07 4.72 4.37
CA VAL A 96 -38.23 4.89 3.19
C VAL A 96 -38.33 6.31 2.64
N ILE A 97 -37.17 6.95 2.43
CA ILE A 97 -37.06 8.21 1.71
C ILE A 97 -36.46 7.92 0.33
N ARG A 98 -37.22 8.26 -0.73
CA ARG A 98 -36.72 8.21 -2.11
C ARG A 98 -36.35 9.59 -2.60
N ILE A 99 -35.26 9.64 -3.35
CA ILE A 99 -34.63 10.87 -3.80
C ILE A 99 -34.44 10.76 -5.31
N VAL A 100 -34.97 11.73 -6.04
CA VAL A 100 -34.72 11.89 -7.47
C VAL A 100 -34.17 13.29 -7.71
N GLN A 101 -32.97 13.39 -8.25
CA GLN A 101 -32.31 14.67 -8.53
C GLN A 101 -31.80 14.78 -9.96
N GLU A 102 -31.97 15.97 -10.53
CA GLU A 102 -31.48 16.35 -11.84
C GLU A 102 -30.84 17.74 -11.80
N GLY A 103 -29.66 17.88 -12.43
CA GLY A 103 -29.17 19.18 -12.89
C GLY A 103 -28.25 20.02 -11.98
N TYR A 104 -27.72 19.52 -10.86
CA TYR A 104 -26.71 20.22 -10.03
C TYR A 104 -26.06 19.28 -8.99
N ASN A 105 -25.10 19.78 -8.22
CA ASN A 105 -24.46 19.04 -7.12
C ASN A 105 -25.49 18.51 -6.12
N PHE A 106 -25.47 17.21 -5.80
CA PHE A 106 -26.24 16.64 -4.69
C PHE A 106 -25.33 16.46 -3.48
N GLU A 107 -25.68 17.10 -2.38
CA GLU A 107 -24.95 16.97 -1.13
C GLU A 107 -25.92 17.06 0.05
N CYS A 108 -26.01 15.99 0.84
CA CYS A 108 -26.65 16.06 2.16
C CYS A 108 -25.58 16.22 3.24
N THR A 109 -25.87 17.00 4.27
CA THR A 109 -25.00 17.13 5.45
C THR A 109 -25.51 16.22 6.56
N LEU A 110 -24.68 15.26 6.98
CA LEU A 110 -24.95 14.38 8.11
C LEU A 110 -24.80 15.13 9.44
N ASP A 111 -25.80 15.02 10.31
CA ASP A 111 -25.79 15.66 11.62
C ASP A 111 -24.81 14.98 12.59
N LYS A 112 -24.37 15.72 13.61
CA LYS A 112 -23.46 15.27 14.67
C LYS A 112 -23.92 14.00 15.38
N SER A 113 -25.22 13.70 15.39
CA SER A 113 -25.77 12.47 15.97
C SER A 113 -25.31 11.19 15.25
N VAL A 114 -24.88 11.28 13.98
CA VAL A 114 -24.25 10.15 13.30
C VAL A 114 -22.93 9.83 13.99
N LYS A 115 -22.86 8.64 14.61
CA LYS A 115 -21.71 8.20 15.41
C LYS A 115 -20.90 7.08 14.76
N ALA A 116 -21.52 6.25 13.91
CA ALA A 116 -20.84 5.17 13.22
C ALA A 116 -21.34 5.00 11.78
N LEU A 117 -20.60 4.22 11.01
CA LEU A 117 -20.94 3.83 9.64
C LEU A 117 -20.81 2.32 9.47
N VAL A 118 -21.53 1.80 8.48
CA VAL A 118 -21.50 0.40 8.08
C VAL A 118 -21.02 0.31 6.63
N ALA A 119 -19.96 -0.45 6.42
CA ALA A 119 -19.37 -0.72 5.11
C ALA A 119 -20.01 -1.98 4.47
N PRO A 120 -19.78 -2.23 3.17
CA PRO A 120 -20.25 -3.44 2.50
C PRO A 120 -19.77 -4.69 3.24
N GLY A 121 -20.66 -5.66 3.44
CA GLY A 121 -20.39 -6.84 4.27
C GLY A 121 -20.67 -6.65 5.77
N GLY A 122 -21.29 -5.53 6.17
CA GLY A 122 -21.84 -5.34 7.51
C GLY A 122 -20.85 -4.89 8.58
N LYS A 123 -19.59 -4.60 8.21
CA LYS A 123 -18.56 -4.14 9.15
C LYS A 123 -18.79 -2.68 9.54
N GLY A 124 -18.82 -2.43 10.85
CA GLY A 124 -18.99 -1.09 11.43
C GLY A 124 -17.69 -0.31 11.63
N GLY A 125 -17.80 0.97 12.00
CA GLY A 125 -16.67 1.79 12.44
C GLY A 125 -17.01 3.26 12.65
N ALA A 126 -16.05 4.01 13.21
CA ALA A 126 -16.17 5.45 13.43
C ALA A 126 -16.18 6.24 12.10
N LEU A 127 -16.75 7.43 12.13
CA LEU A 127 -16.74 8.36 10.99
C LEU A 127 -15.33 8.90 10.73
N GLY A 128 -14.77 8.62 9.55
CA GLY A 128 -13.48 9.15 9.11
C GLY A 128 -13.62 10.46 8.32
N LYS A 129 -12.49 10.99 7.84
CA LYS A 129 -12.48 12.16 6.93
C LYS A 129 -13.11 11.82 5.57
N TYR A 130 -12.84 10.62 5.07
CA TYR A 130 -13.42 10.08 3.85
C TYR A 130 -13.72 8.59 4.03
N ASN A 131 -14.95 8.19 3.72
CA ASN A 131 -15.42 6.81 3.80
C ASN A 131 -16.15 6.47 2.50
N GLY A 132 -15.57 5.58 1.70
CA GLY A 132 -16.16 5.16 0.43
C GLY A 132 -17.01 3.92 0.54
N GLY A 133 -18.06 3.85 -0.28
CA GLY A 133 -18.91 2.67 -0.39
C GLY A 133 -19.76 2.38 0.85
N THR A 134 -20.05 3.37 1.68
CA THR A 134 -20.86 3.23 2.90
C THR A 134 -22.27 2.75 2.53
N THR A 135 -22.76 1.72 3.23
CA THR A 135 -24.10 1.13 3.02
C THR A 135 -25.10 1.53 4.09
N ALA A 136 -24.65 1.96 5.27
CA ALA A 136 -25.51 2.59 6.26
C ALA A 136 -24.73 3.54 7.17
N VAL A 137 -25.42 4.46 7.84
CA VAL A 137 -24.90 5.18 9.00
C VAL A 137 -25.73 4.85 10.23
N VAL A 138 -25.11 4.94 11.41
CA VAL A 138 -25.76 4.67 12.70
C VAL A 138 -25.87 5.97 13.48
N LEU A 139 -27.09 6.26 13.94
CA LEU A 139 -27.46 7.43 14.71
C LEU A 139 -27.18 7.22 16.21
N ALA A 140 -27.28 8.29 16.99
CA ALA A 140 -26.99 8.26 18.43
C ALA A 140 -27.92 7.33 19.22
N ASN A 141 -29.12 7.08 18.71
CA ASN A 141 -30.12 6.15 19.26
C ASN A 141 -30.00 4.72 18.69
N ASP A 142 -28.87 4.37 18.09
CA ASP A 142 -28.58 3.02 17.55
C ASP A 142 -29.42 2.57 16.36
N LEU A 143 -30.26 3.45 15.83
CA LEU A 143 -30.97 3.23 14.59
C LEU A 143 -30.09 3.56 13.38
N THR A 144 -30.32 2.82 12.30
CA THR A 144 -29.60 2.97 11.05
C THR A 144 -30.37 3.81 10.04
N MET A 145 -29.59 4.47 9.20
CA MET A 145 -30.01 5.00 7.92
C MET A 145 -29.29 4.19 6.83
N ILE A 146 -30.01 3.30 6.16
CA ILE A 146 -29.47 2.34 5.19
C ILE A 146 -29.63 2.88 3.78
N PHE A 147 -28.52 2.95 3.05
CA PHE A 147 -28.49 3.35 1.64
C PHE A 147 -28.67 2.13 0.74
N VAL A 148 -29.67 2.16 -0.13
CA VAL A 148 -29.90 1.07 -1.11
C VAL A 148 -28.76 0.98 -2.12
N LYS A 149 -28.09 2.09 -2.42
CA LYS A 149 -26.86 2.15 -3.21
C LYS A 149 -25.71 2.62 -2.31
N PRO A 150 -24.50 2.06 -2.44
CA PRO A 150 -23.34 2.54 -1.70
C PRO A 150 -23.12 4.04 -1.89
N THR A 151 -22.66 4.72 -0.84
CA THR A 151 -22.56 6.18 -0.80
C THR A 151 -21.19 6.60 -0.24
N HIS A 152 -20.60 7.68 -0.76
CA HIS A 152 -19.37 8.26 -0.22
C HIS A 152 -19.72 9.27 0.88
N ILE A 153 -18.98 9.25 1.98
CA ILE A 153 -19.07 10.26 3.03
C ILE A 153 -17.75 10.99 3.10
N HIS A 154 -17.76 12.32 2.96
CA HIS A 154 -16.58 13.16 3.06
C HIS A 154 -16.84 14.32 4.03
N GLU A 155 -16.17 14.34 5.19
CA GLU A 155 -16.38 15.39 6.20
C GLU A 155 -17.87 15.59 6.54
N ARG A 156 -18.60 14.47 6.78
CA ARG A 156 -20.07 14.43 7.01
C ARG A 156 -20.94 14.80 5.80
N ARG A 157 -20.35 15.01 4.63
CA ARG A 157 -21.09 15.24 3.38
C ARG A 157 -21.37 13.92 2.70
N MET A 158 -22.64 13.64 2.46
CA MET A 158 -23.12 12.44 1.80
C MET A 158 -23.18 12.68 0.28
N LEU A 159 -22.40 11.91 -0.47
CA LEU A 159 -22.17 12.06 -1.91
C LEU A 159 -22.49 10.76 -2.66
N PRO A 160 -23.16 10.81 -3.83
CA PRO A 160 -23.42 9.61 -4.63
C PRO A 160 -22.14 8.85 -5.00
N ALA A 161 -22.19 7.50 -5.00
CA ALA A 161 -21.05 6.68 -5.43
C ALA A 161 -20.62 6.99 -6.88
N GLY A 162 -19.31 7.15 -7.11
CA GLY A 162 -18.74 7.50 -8.42
C GLY A 162 -18.46 8.99 -8.64
N TYR A 163 -18.81 9.86 -7.68
CA TYR A 163 -18.58 11.29 -7.76
C TYR A 163 -17.59 11.76 -6.69
N THR A 164 -16.39 12.16 -7.11
CA THR A 164 -15.29 12.54 -6.18
C THR A 164 -15.50 13.93 -5.53
N ASN A 165 -16.47 14.71 -5.99
CA ASN A 165 -16.80 16.06 -5.49
C ASN A 165 -18.31 16.35 -5.41
N GLY A 166 -19.17 15.32 -5.54
CA GLY A 166 -20.63 15.49 -5.55
C GLY A 166 -21.24 16.06 -6.84
N SER A 167 -20.44 16.28 -7.90
CA SER A 167 -20.92 16.91 -9.14
C SER A 167 -21.55 15.92 -10.12
N LEU A 168 -22.88 15.87 -10.14
CA LEU A 168 -23.65 15.31 -11.26
C LEU A 168 -23.45 16.19 -12.51
N LYS A 169 -23.19 15.60 -13.68
CA LYS A 169 -23.12 16.40 -14.92
C LYS A 169 -24.50 16.95 -15.28
N ILE A 170 -24.55 18.03 -16.04
CA ILE A 170 -25.81 18.58 -16.56
C ILE A 170 -26.48 17.51 -17.43
N GLY A 171 -27.71 17.14 -17.08
CA GLY A 171 -28.49 16.07 -17.73
C GLY A 171 -28.30 14.67 -17.13
N GLU A 172 -27.44 14.50 -16.12
CA GLU A 172 -27.37 13.25 -15.34
C GLU A 172 -28.47 13.24 -14.26
N LEU A 173 -29.07 12.07 -14.09
CA LEU A 173 -30.12 11.78 -13.11
C LEU A 173 -29.54 10.96 -11.97
N PHE A 174 -29.76 11.39 -10.73
CA PHE A 174 -29.50 10.61 -9.53
C PHE A 174 -30.82 10.06 -8.97
N GLU A 175 -30.84 8.76 -8.70
CA GLU A 175 -31.93 8.09 -8.00
C GLU A 175 -31.37 7.31 -6.81
N GLY A 176 -31.84 7.66 -5.62
CA GLY A 176 -31.44 7.08 -4.35
C GLY A 176 -32.62 6.67 -3.49
N GLU A 177 -32.39 5.70 -2.62
CA GLU A 177 -33.34 5.27 -1.61
C GLU A 177 -32.61 5.10 -0.28
N ILE A 178 -33.23 5.61 0.78
CA ILE A 178 -32.74 5.59 2.15
C ILE A 178 -33.80 4.92 3.03
N LYS A 179 -33.47 3.82 3.68
CA LYS A 179 -34.33 3.17 4.69
C LYS A 179 -33.94 3.67 6.08
N LEU A 180 -34.93 3.99 6.91
CA LEU A 180 -34.75 4.60 8.23
C LEU A 180 -35.29 3.68 9.33
N GLY A 181 -34.68 3.73 10.51
CA GLY A 181 -35.24 3.10 11.70
C GLY A 181 -34.91 1.61 11.89
N ALA A 182 -33.99 1.05 11.09
CA ALA A 182 -33.53 -0.32 11.32
C ALA A 182 -32.53 -0.36 12.48
N PRO A 183 -32.69 -1.25 13.48
CA PRO A 183 -31.74 -1.36 14.59
C PRO A 183 -30.37 -1.81 14.09
N ALA A 184 -29.30 -1.17 14.57
CA ALA A 184 -27.94 -1.63 14.32
C ALA A 184 -27.57 -2.78 15.27
N GLU A 185 -26.81 -3.75 14.79
CA GLU A 185 -26.25 -4.78 15.67
C GLU A 185 -25.10 -4.22 16.51
N ALA A 186 -24.94 -4.72 17.74
CA ALA A 186 -23.83 -4.37 18.64
C ALA A 186 -22.44 -4.44 17.95
N ALA A 187 -22.24 -5.41 17.05
CA ALA A 187 -21.00 -5.59 16.30
C ALA A 187 -20.67 -4.41 15.35
N GLN A 188 -21.67 -3.63 14.94
CA GLN A 188 -21.51 -2.49 14.03
C GLN A 188 -21.02 -1.23 14.76
N PHE A 189 -20.95 -1.26 16.09
CA PHE A 189 -20.44 -0.16 16.91
C PHE A 189 -18.96 -0.28 17.26
N LEU A 190 -18.30 -1.35 16.85
CA LEU A 190 -16.91 -1.58 17.21
C LEU A 190 -15.97 -0.69 16.39
N GLY A 191 -15.13 0.07 17.10
CA GLY A 191 -14.01 0.78 16.53
C GLY A 191 -12.89 -0.17 16.06
N SER A 192 -11.91 0.40 15.36
CA SER A 192 -10.67 -0.32 15.03
C SER A 192 -9.87 -0.63 16.29
N ILE A 193 -9.20 -1.79 16.31
CA ILE A 193 -8.28 -2.12 17.40
C ILE A 193 -7.02 -1.26 17.26
N VAL A 194 -6.62 -0.56 18.30
CA VAL A 194 -5.35 0.15 18.38
C VAL A 194 -4.36 -0.73 19.12
N ILE A 195 -3.17 -0.93 18.55
CA ILE A 195 -2.09 -1.73 19.17
C ILE A 195 -0.91 -0.80 19.46
N SER A 196 -0.30 -0.95 20.64
CA SER A 196 0.88 -0.17 21.05
C SER A 196 1.91 -1.06 21.74
N ALA A 197 3.18 -0.94 21.36
CA ALA A 197 4.28 -1.51 22.12
C ALA A 197 4.49 -0.72 23.42
N VAL A 198 4.75 -1.41 24.53
CA VAL A 198 4.93 -0.80 25.85
C VAL A 198 6.10 -1.45 26.62
N GLY A 199 6.51 -0.83 27.73
CA GLY A 199 7.61 -1.32 28.57
C GLY A 199 8.98 -0.74 28.19
N SER A 200 9.99 -1.02 29.02
CA SER A 200 11.37 -0.57 28.82
C SER A 200 12.12 -1.45 27.81
N GLY A 201 12.99 -0.86 27.00
CA GLY A 201 13.87 -1.62 26.08
C GLY A 201 13.32 -1.84 24.68
N HIS A 202 12.20 -1.19 24.34
CA HIS A 202 11.77 -1.03 22.96
C HIS A 202 12.00 0.42 22.51
N GLU A 203 12.26 0.59 21.23
CA GLU A 203 12.33 1.89 20.59
C GLU A 203 11.35 1.93 19.41
N LYS A 204 10.85 3.14 19.14
CA LYS A 204 10.02 3.40 17.98
C LYS A 204 10.94 3.85 16.85
N LEU A 205 11.29 2.93 15.96
CA LEU A 205 12.16 3.23 14.82
C LEU A 205 11.50 4.19 13.82
N LEU A 206 10.16 4.31 13.84
CA LEU A 206 9.39 5.26 13.03
C LEU A 206 8.04 5.65 13.65
N GLN A 207 7.58 6.88 13.38
CA GLN A 207 6.18 7.29 13.53
C GLN A 207 5.39 7.00 12.23
N GLY A 208 4.24 6.29 12.32
CA GLY A 208 3.29 6.16 11.20
C GLY A 208 3.29 4.88 10.34
N GLY A 209 3.48 3.69 10.92
CA GLY A 209 3.22 2.39 10.25
C GLY A 209 1.73 1.97 10.28
N ASN A 210 1.42 0.74 9.87
CA ASN A 210 0.04 0.21 9.87
C ASN A 210 -0.72 0.57 11.17
N ALA A 211 -1.89 1.21 11.01
CA ALA A 211 -2.74 1.77 12.08
C ALA A 211 -2.12 2.85 13.01
N GLY A 212 -1.02 3.51 12.62
CA GLY A 212 -0.42 4.63 13.38
C GLY A 212 0.47 4.24 14.57
N GLY A 213 0.52 2.94 14.92
CA GLY A 213 1.31 2.41 16.04
C GLY A 213 2.83 2.53 15.85
N GLY A 214 3.30 2.58 14.59
CA GLY A 214 4.72 2.66 14.23
C GLY A 214 5.45 1.32 14.35
N PHE A 215 6.72 1.32 13.94
CA PHE A 215 7.57 0.13 13.94
C PHE A 215 8.28 -0.01 15.27
N ALA A 216 7.82 -0.96 16.07
CA ALA A 216 8.44 -1.27 17.35
C ALA A 216 9.65 -2.18 17.13
N HIS A 217 10.79 -1.77 17.68
CA HIS A 217 11.99 -2.58 17.75
C HIS A 217 12.31 -2.88 19.21
N PHE A 218 12.32 -4.15 19.57
CA PHE A 218 12.68 -4.61 20.91
C PHE A 218 14.15 -5.04 20.92
N GLY A 219 14.90 -4.60 21.92
CA GLY A 219 16.30 -5.01 22.09
C GLY A 219 16.44 -6.51 22.38
N LYS A 220 17.67 -7.01 22.27
CA LYS A 220 18.03 -8.38 22.59
C LYS A 220 17.61 -8.77 24.01
N GLY A 221 16.90 -9.88 24.15
CA GLY A 221 16.49 -10.41 25.45
C GLY A 221 15.42 -9.56 26.16
N VAL A 222 14.84 -8.57 25.48
CA VAL A 222 13.76 -7.75 26.03
C VAL A 222 12.43 -8.50 25.83
N PRO A 223 11.61 -8.66 26.89
CA PRO A 223 10.25 -9.17 26.75
C PRO A 223 9.44 -8.27 25.82
N THR A 224 8.73 -8.84 24.85
CA THR A 224 7.86 -8.04 23.99
C THR A 224 6.51 -7.88 24.67
N VAL A 225 6.13 -6.63 24.92
CA VAL A 225 4.88 -6.29 25.59
C VAL A 225 4.10 -5.32 24.71
N PHE A 226 2.83 -5.64 24.50
CA PHE A 226 1.90 -4.81 23.76
C PHE A 226 0.66 -4.51 24.61
N THR A 227 0.03 -3.38 24.34
CA THR A 227 -1.36 -3.15 24.73
C THR A 227 -2.24 -3.11 23.49
N SER A 228 -3.50 -3.49 23.65
CA SER A 228 -4.53 -3.24 22.64
C SER A 228 -5.76 -2.60 23.24
N GLU A 229 -6.41 -1.72 22.47
CA GLU A 229 -7.64 -1.06 22.85
C GLU A 229 -8.66 -1.19 21.73
N GLN A 230 -9.92 -1.42 22.10
CA GLN A 230 -11.03 -1.39 21.16
C GLN A 230 -12.21 -0.63 21.76
N GLU A 231 -12.69 0.36 21.03
CA GLU A 231 -13.83 1.17 21.42
C GLU A 231 -15.15 0.49 21.04
N ASN A 232 -16.13 0.53 21.95
CA ASN A 232 -17.53 0.19 21.68
C ASN A 232 -18.34 1.50 21.62
N LEU A 233 -18.78 1.90 20.44
CA LEU A 233 -19.60 3.12 20.23
C LEU A 233 -21.10 2.90 20.53
N GLY A 234 -21.48 1.70 20.96
CA GLY A 234 -22.86 1.28 21.21
C GLY A 234 -23.30 1.65 22.61
N ASN A 235 -24.61 1.64 22.82
CA ASN A 235 -25.20 1.90 24.14
C ASN A 235 -25.36 0.61 24.98
N GLU A 236 -24.95 -0.54 24.45
CA GLU A 236 -25.00 -1.84 25.11
C GLU A 236 -23.59 -2.40 25.35
N GLU A 237 -23.45 -3.17 26.42
CA GLU A 237 -22.25 -3.96 26.67
C GLU A 237 -22.14 -5.12 25.67
N ILE A 238 -20.92 -5.43 25.25
CA ILE A 238 -20.64 -6.57 24.36
C ILE A 238 -19.49 -7.42 24.92
N GLU A 239 -19.73 -8.71 25.12
CA GLU A 239 -18.67 -9.66 25.45
C GLU A 239 -17.88 -10.02 24.19
N LEU A 240 -16.56 -9.85 24.25
CA LEU A 240 -15.63 -10.14 23.15
C LEU A 240 -14.49 -11.05 23.60
N GLU A 241 -14.16 -12.05 22.79
CA GLU A 241 -12.91 -12.79 22.91
C GLU A 241 -11.86 -12.12 22.01
N PHE A 242 -10.89 -11.45 22.65
CA PHE A 242 -9.73 -10.91 21.96
C PHE A 242 -8.68 -12.02 21.77
N ARG A 243 -8.24 -12.21 20.54
CA ARG A 243 -7.19 -13.16 20.15
C ARG A 243 -5.99 -12.41 19.62
N LEU A 244 -4.85 -12.66 20.23
CA LEU A 244 -3.54 -12.23 19.75
C LEU A 244 -2.83 -13.41 19.11
N SER A 245 -2.23 -13.19 17.95
CA SER A 245 -1.39 -14.14 17.24
C SER A 245 -0.11 -13.44 16.79
N VAL A 246 1.04 -14.08 16.95
CA VAL A 246 2.32 -13.62 16.41
C VAL A 246 2.87 -14.67 15.46
N MET A 247 3.20 -14.21 14.26
CA MET A 247 3.77 -15.00 13.17
C MET A 247 5.22 -14.57 12.93
N ASP A 248 6.12 -15.52 12.69
CA ASP A 248 7.55 -15.25 12.41
C ASP A 248 7.85 -14.92 10.93
N HIS A 249 6.86 -15.07 10.07
CA HIS A 249 6.94 -14.80 8.64
C HIS A 249 5.58 -14.37 8.10
N TYR A 250 5.52 -13.79 6.89
CA TYR A 250 4.24 -13.32 6.34
C TYR A 250 3.44 -14.41 5.61
N VAL A 251 4.11 -15.48 5.15
CA VAL A 251 3.58 -16.35 4.08
C VAL A 251 3.41 -17.79 4.54
N ALA A 252 4.50 -18.56 4.63
CA ALA A 252 4.48 -19.89 5.28
C ALA A 252 4.85 -19.73 6.76
N ALA A 253 4.09 -18.87 7.44
CA ALA A 253 4.40 -18.44 8.78
C ALA A 253 4.19 -19.55 9.80
N LYS A 254 5.10 -19.64 10.77
CA LYS A 254 4.88 -20.39 11.98
C LYS A 254 4.28 -19.46 13.03
N GLU A 255 3.18 -19.90 13.63
CA GLU A 255 2.65 -19.24 14.83
C GLU A 255 3.64 -19.46 15.97
N VAL A 256 4.27 -18.38 16.42
CA VAL A 256 5.22 -18.40 17.54
C VAL A 256 4.56 -18.01 18.85
N GLU A 257 3.31 -17.55 18.79
CA GLU A 257 2.49 -17.22 19.94
C GLU A 257 1.02 -17.07 19.59
N ALA A 258 0.17 -17.56 20.50
CA ALA A 258 -1.25 -17.26 20.53
C ALA A 258 -1.67 -16.96 21.98
N GLN A 259 -2.42 -15.89 22.19
CA GLN A 259 -3.04 -15.55 23.47
C GLN A 259 -4.53 -15.22 23.26
N LYS A 260 -5.33 -15.43 24.31
CA LYS A 260 -6.76 -15.08 24.31
C LYS A 260 -7.16 -14.41 25.62
N GLN A 261 -8.03 -13.42 25.54
CA GLN A 261 -8.64 -12.75 26.69
C GLN A 261 -10.10 -12.44 26.37
N THR A 262 -11.02 -12.89 27.22
CA THR A 262 -12.45 -12.55 27.11
C THR A 262 -12.75 -11.37 28.00
N VAL A 263 -13.35 -10.32 27.43
CA VAL A 263 -13.66 -9.08 28.14
C VAL A 263 -15.04 -8.59 27.76
N ALA A 264 -15.83 -8.24 28.77
CA ALA A 264 -17.04 -7.45 28.61
C ALA A 264 -16.66 -6.00 28.31
N VAL A 265 -16.97 -5.53 27.11
CA VAL A 265 -16.70 -4.17 26.67
C VAL A 265 -17.94 -3.32 26.94
N GLU A 266 -17.89 -2.54 28.02
CA GLU A 266 -18.97 -1.65 28.43
C GLU A 266 -19.42 -0.72 27.29
N ALA A 267 -20.68 -0.27 27.36
CA ALA A 267 -21.22 0.75 26.46
C ALA A 267 -20.37 2.02 26.48
N ASN A 268 -20.01 2.56 25.31
CA ASN A 268 -19.07 3.69 25.17
C ASN A 268 -17.67 3.44 25.80
N GLY A 269 -17.36 2.19 26.12
CA GLY A 269 -16.13 1.79 26.77
C GLY A 269 -14.98 1.55 25.79
N ARG A 270 -13.76 1.56 26.33
CA ARG A 270 -12.51 1.28 25.61
C ARG A 270 -11.51 0.54 26.52
N PRO A 271 -11.71 -0.76 26.78
CA PRO A 271 -10.81 -1.52 27.63
C PRO A 271 -9.43 -1.61 26.99
N GLN A 272 -8.40 -1.50 27.83
CA GLN A 272 -7.01 -1.72 27.46
C GLN A 272 -6.58 -3.11 27.92
N LEU A 273 -6.16 -3.95 26.98
CA LEU A 273 -5.66 -5.30 27.24
C LEU A 273 -4.14 -5.27 27.20
N LYS A 274 -3.50 -6.02 28.10
CA LYS A 274 -2.04 -6.18 28.11
C LYS A 274 -1.67 -7.57 27.61
N TRP A 275 -0.72 -7.62 26.69
CA TRP A 275 -0.18 -8.83 26.08
C TRP A 275 1.31 -8.90 26.36
N SER A 276 1.77 -9.92 27.07
CA SER A 276 3.18 -10.06 27.47
C SER A 276 3.69 -11.43 27.14
N ARG A 277 4.94 -11.52 26.67
CA ARG A 277 5.64 -12.78 26.43
C ARG A 277 7.10 -12.73 26.84
N ALA A 278 7.70 -13.92 26.92
CA ALA A 278 9.15 -14.06 27.00
C ALA A 278 9.83 -13.50 25.74
N PRO A 279 11.11 -13.07 25.82
CA PRO A 279 11.85 -12.54 24.68
C PRO A 279 11.85 -13.47 23.46
N LEU A 280 11.81 -12.87 22.27
CA LEU A 280 11.87 -13.56 20.99
C LEU A 280 13.30 -13.60 20.44
N PRO A 281 13.64 -14.57 19.56
CA PRO A 281 14.86 -14.54 18.78
C PRO A 281 14.94 -13.30 17.87
N PRO A 282 16.14 -12.90 17.41
CA PRO A 282 16.30 -11.83 16.44
C PRO A 282 15.46 -12.08 15.18
N GLY A 283 14.73 -11.07 14.71
CA GLY A 283 13.90 -11.19 13.52
C GLY A 283 12.72 -10.24 13.44
N PHE A 284 11.92 -10.43 12.40
CA PHE A 284 10.68 -9.70 12.15
C PHE A 284 9.48 -10.57 12.51
N TYR A 285 8.45 -9.94 13.06
CA TYR A 285 7.27 -10.61 13.55
C TYR A 285 6.00 -9.83 13.17
N TYR A 286 4.94 -10.58 12.88
CA TYR A 286 3.66 -10.05 12.46
C TYR A 286 2.62 -10.36 13.52
N LEU A 287 2.27 -9.32 14.27
CA LEU A 287 1.28 -9.34 15.32
C LEU A 287 -0.11 -9.09 14.71
N THR A 288 -1.07 -9.94 15.04
CA THR A 288 -2.49 -9.71 14.77
C THR A 288 -3.25 -9.74 16.08
N VAL A 289 -4.02 -8.69 16.35
CA VAL A 289 -5.02 -8.68 17.42
C VAL A 289 -6.39 -8.61 16.77
N SER A 290 -7.29 -9.50 17.17
CA SER A 290 -8.64 -9.62 16.61
C SER A 290 -9.67 -9.79 17.70
N ALA A 291 -10.87 -9.26 17.50
CA ALA A 291 -11.99 -9.40 18.43
C ALA A 291 -13.08 -10.30 17.83
N TRP A 292 -13.58 -11.21 18.64
CA TRP A 292 -14.50 -12.26 18.22
C TRP A 292 -15.74 -12.30 19.10
N ARG A 293 -16.87 -12.67 18.50
CA ARG A 293 -18.11 -13.03 19.19
C ARG A 293 -18.50 -14.44 18.74
N GLY A 294 -18.32 -15.42 19.62
CA GLY A 294 -18.38 -16.84 19.23
C GLY A 294 -17.36 -17.14 18.12
N ASP A 295 -17.84 -17.70 17.01
CA ASP A 295 -17.01 -18.03 15.84
C ASP A 295 -16.88 -16.89 14.82
N GLN A 296 -17.54 -15.75 15.06
CA GLN A 296 -17.51 -14.60 14.15
C GLN A 296 -16.39 -13.63 14.54
N LYS A 297 -15.38 -13.48 13.67
CA LYS A 297 -14.39 -12.39 13.79
C LYS A 297 -15.04 -11.07 13.41
N LEU A 298 -15.10 -10.13 14.34
CA LEU A 298 -15.73 -8.83 14.15
C LEU A 298 -14.73 -7.81 13.60
N THR A 299 -13.57 -7.69 14.23
CA THR A 299 -12.51 -6.76 13.85
C THR A 299 -11.12 -7.40 13.97
N GLU A 300 -10.16 -6.83 13.25
CA GLU A 300 -8.74 -7.16 13.41
C GLU A 300 -7.87 -5.95 13.09
N THR A 301 -6.71 -5.89 13.74
CA THR A 301 -5.61 -4.99 13.39
C THR A 301 -4.32 -5.78 13.36
N LYS A 302 -3.45 -5.43 12.42
CA LYS A 302 -2.13 -6.04 12.24
C LYS A 302 -1.04 -5.01 12.51
N GLN A 303 0.06 -5.46 13.11
CA GLN A 303 1.25 -4.65 13.33
C GLN A 303 2.50 -5.49 13.08
N THR A 304 3.49 -4.90 12.42
CA THR A 304 4.82 -5.49 12.27
C THR A 304 5.74 -4.94 13.36
N PHE A 305 6.52 -5.81 13.99
CA PHE A 305 7.57 -5.43 14.93
C PHE A 305 8.83 -6.25 14.67
N ALA A 306 9.95 -5.80 15.22
CA ALA A 306 11.21 -6.52 15.13
C ALA A 306 11.87 -6.69 16.50
N VAL A 307 12.73 -7.68 16.58
CA VAL A 307 13.56 -7.98 17.74
C VAL A 307 15.00 -8.07 17.32
N ASP A 308 15.88 -7.39 18.04
CA ASP A 308 17.33 -7.42 17.90
C ASP A 308 17.81 -7.36 16.44
N LEU A 309 17.39 -6.33 15.71
CA LEU A 309 17.80 -6.15 14.32
C LEU A 309 19.32 -6.08 14.19
N THR A 310 20.01 -5.48 15.16
CA THR A 310 21.48 -5.39 15.16
C THR A 310 22.22 -6.71 15.04
N HIS A 311 21.62 -7.82 15.48
CA HIS A 311 22.20 -9.16 15.37
C HIS A 311 21.38 -10.07 14.43
N TYR A 312 20.42 -9.52 13.69
CA TYR A 312 19.61 -10.29 12.78
C TYR A 312 20.41 -10.67 11.53
N SER A 313 20.61 -11.98 11.36
CA SER A 313 21.33 -12.55 10.24
C SER A 313 20.75 -13.92 9.88
N HIS A 314 21.18 -14.47 8.75
CA HIS A 314 20.81 -15.79 8.29
C HIS A 314 22.07 -16.51 7.79
N GLU A 315 22.14 -17.82 8.01
CA GLU A 315 23.22 -18.63 7.43
C GLU A 315 23.19 -18.55 5.90
N LEU A 316 24.37 -18.48 5.29
CA LEU A 316 24.47 -18.49 3.83
C LEU A 316 24.05 -19.86 3.30
N THR A 317 23.31 -19.85 2.21
CA THR A 317 22.85 -21.07 1.51
C THR A 317 23.72 -21.37 0.28
N ARG A 318 24.96 -20.85 0.24
CA ARG A 318 25.91 -21.09 -0.86
C ARG A 318 26.08 -22.61 -1.09
N PRO A 319 25.77 -23.13 -2.29
CA PRO A 319 26.05 -24.52 -2.64
C PRO A 319 27.54 -24.85 -2.58
N THR A 320 27.89 -26.12 -2.49
CA THR A 320 29.28 -26.58 -2.35
C THR A 320 30.15 -26.27 -3.57
N ASP A 321 29.56 -26.11 -4.74
CA ASP A 321 30.21 -25.75 -6.01
C ASP A 321 30.05 -24.25 -6.37
N TRP A 322 29.69 -23.39 -5.40
CA TRP A 322 29.43 -21.95 -5.60
C TRP A 322 30.51 -21.23 -6.41
N ASP A 323 31.78 -21.41 -6.05
CA ASP A 323 32.91 -20.72 -6.70
C ASP A 323 33.12 -21.23 -8.13
N GLU A 324 33.03 -22.55 -8.34
CA GLU A 324 33.16 -23.16 -9.66
C GLU A 324 32.02 -22.71 -10.59
N PHE A 325 30.79 -22.72 -10.08
CA PHE A 325 29.62 -22.27 -10.82
C PHE A 325 29.83 -20.84 -11.33
N TRP A 326 30.17 -19.90 -10.44
CA TRP A 326 30.30 -18.50 -10.82
C TRP A 326 31.51 -18.21 -11.69
N ALA A 327 32.65 -18.86 -11.44
CA ALA A 327 33.81 -18.77 -12.33
C ALA A 327 33.43 -19.20 -13.77
N ARG A 328 32.66 -20.27 -13.91
CA ARG A 328 32.15 -20.72 -15.21
C ARG A 328 31.19 -19.71 -15.83
N GLN A 329 30.25 -19.14 -15.06
CA GLN A 329 29.31 -18.14 -15.59
C GLN A 329 30.01 -16.89 -16.10
N GLU A 330 31.02 -16.41 -15.37
CA GLU A 330 31.81 -15.25 -15.76
C GLU A 330 32.67 -15.53 -16.98
N GLN A 331 33.28 -16.72 -17.06
CA GLN A 331 34.06 -17.14 -18.21
C GLN A 331 33.18 -17.23 -19.47
N LEU A 332 31.99 -17.84 -19.39
CA LEU A 332 31.05 -17.89 -20.51
C LEU A 332 30.66 -16.48 -21.00
N LEU A 333 30.48 -15.54 -20.08
CA LEU A 333 30.16 -14.16 -20.43
C LEU A 333 31.36 -13.44 -21.05
N ALA A 334 32.59 -13.72 -20.60
CA ALA A 334 33.82 -13.16 -21.17
C ALA A 334 34.10 -13.70 -22.58
N ASP A 335 33.87 -14.99 -22.80
CA ASP A 335 34.09 -15.67 -24.09
C ASP A 335 33.06 -15.28 -25.14
N THR A 336 31.91 -14.74 -24.73
CA THR A 336 30.88 -14.23 -25.64
C THR A 336 31.24 -12.82 -26.11
N PRO A 337 31.64 -12.61 -27.39
CA PRO A 337 32.03 -11.28 -27.88
C PRO A 337 30.89 -10.28 -27.70
N MET A 338 31.19 -9.07 -27.23
CA MET A 338 30.16 -8.10 -26.90
C MET A 338 29.47 -7.48 -28.12
N ASN A 339 30.18 -7.35 -29.25
CA ASN A 339 29.69 -6.80 -30.52
C ASN A 339 28.76 -5.58 -30.34
N ALA A 340 29.21 -4.61 -29.53
CA ALA A 340 28.38 -3.48 -29.13
C ALA A 340 28.00 -2.60 -30.33
N THR A 341 26.70 -2.51 -30.63
CA THR A 341 26.15 -1.50 -31.53
C THR A 341 25.71 -0.30 -30.70
N VAL A 342 26.22 0.89 -31.00
CA VAL A 342 25.90 2.14 -30.28
C VAL A 342 25.48 3.20 -31.30
N THR A 343 24.18 3.50 -31.35
CA THR A 343 23.58 4.38 -32.37
C THR A 343 23.06 5.66 -31.70
N GLU A 344 23.54 6.83 -32.16
CA GLU A 344 23.12 8.12 -31.60
C GLU A 344 21.62 8.39 -31.84
N ILE A 345 20.94 8.89 -30.81
CA ILE A 345 19.52 9.26 -30.85
C ILE A 345 19.40 10.77 -31.02
N GLY A 346 18.73 11.19 -32.10
CA GLY A 346 18.51 12.62 -32.36
C GLY A 346 19.80 13.36 -32.73
N ALA A 347 19.76 14.69 -32.65
CA ALA A 347 20.94 15.52 -32.88
C ALA A 347 21.69 15.78 -31.56
N ALA A 348 23.01 15.76 -31.60
CA ALA A 348 23.85 16.16 -30.48
C ALA A 348 23.46 17.56 -29.96
N CYS A 349 23.22 17.68 -28.64
CA CYS A 349 22.97 18.96 -28.00
C CYS A 349 24.18 19.38 -27.16
N LEU A 350 24.25 20.67 -26.79
CA LEU A 350 25.34 21.21 -25.96
C LEU A 350 25.44 20.53 -24.59
N ALA A 351 24.33 19.99 -24.08
CA ALA A 351 24.27 19.35 -22.77
C ALA A 351 24.76 17.89 -22.77
N GLY A 352 24.77 17.21 -23.92
CA GLY A 352 25.16 15.80 -24.01
C GLY A 352 24.57 15.06 -25.19
N LYS A 353 24.68 13.73 -25.15
CA LYS A 353 24.22 12.80 -26.18
C LYS A 353 23.50 11.61 -25.57
N ALA A 354 22.59 11.00 -26.34
CA ALA A 354 21.94 9.75 -25.99
C ALA A 354 22.12 8.74 -27.13
N TYR A 355 22.17 7.46 -26.79
CA TYR A 355 22.40 6.37 -27.73
C TYR A 355 21.48 5.19 -27.44
N GLU A 356 20.99 4.53 -28.48
CA GLU A 356 20.49 3.16 -28.39
C GLU A 356 21.68 2.21 -28.43
N VAL A 357 21.67 1.21 -27.55
CA VAL A 357 22.74 0.23 -27.41
C VAL A 357 22.18 -1.17 -27.53
N THR A 358 22.84 -1.98 -28.35
CA THR A 358 22.60 -3.42 -28.45
C THR A 358 23.90 -4.16 -28.18
N LEU A 359 23.88 -5.11 -27.24
CA LEU A 359 25.01 -5.97 -26.90
C LEU A 359 24.64 -7.44 -27.13
N ASP A 360 25.59 -8.23 -27.59
CA ASP A 360 25.41 -9.68 -27.75
C ASP A 360 25.43 -10.37 -26.38
N MET A 361 24.58 -11.37 -26.18
CA MET A 361 24.55 -12.20 -24.97
C MET A 361 24.75 -13.68 -25.35
N LEU A 362 24.89 -14.55 -24.35
CA LEU A 362 24.98 -16.00 -24.56
C LEU A 362 23.78 -16.50 -25.39
N GLY A 363 23.99 -17.54 -26.19
CA GLY A 363 22.91 -18.25 -26.88
C GLY A 363 22.11 -17.40 -27.88
N ASN A 364 22.79 -16.60 -28.70
CA ASN A 364 22.19 -15.63 -29.65
C ASN A 364 21.31 -14.55 -29.02
N GLY A 365 21.28 -14.44 -27.69
CA GLY A 365 20.54 -13.40 -26.99
C GLY A 365 21.10 -12.01 -27.28
N LYS A 366 20.26 -10.99 -27.08
CA LYS A 366 20.67 -9.58 -27.14
C LYS A 366 20.24 -8.86 -25.87
N LEU A 367 21.05 -7.90 -25.45
CA LEU A 367 20.73 -6.92 -24.42
C LEU A 367 20.52 -5.58 -25.09
N LEU A 368 19.37 -4.96 -24.83
CA LEU A 368 19.00 -3.64 -25.35
C LEU A 368 19.08 -2.61 -24.23
N GLY A 369 19.42 -1.37 -24.56
CA GLY A 369 19.46 -0.30 -23.57
C GLY A 369 19.67 1.09 -24.17
N CYS A 370 19.67 2.09 -23.30
CA CYS A 370 20.01 3.47 -23.64
C CYS A 370 21.22 3.94 -22.85
N LEU A 371 22.20 4.53 -23.54
CA LEU A 371 23.36 5.19 -22.94
C LEU A 371 23.17 6.70 -23.06
N VAL A 372 23.29 7.42 -21.94
CA VAL A 372 23.22 8.88 -21.89
C VAL A 372 24.56 9.41 -21.39
N VAL A 373 25.19 10.25 -22.20
CA VAL A 373 26.54 10.79 -21.98
C VAL A 373 26.44 12.32 -21.86
N PRO A 374 26.59 12.90 -20.66
CA PRO A 374 26.62 14.35 -20.52
C PRO A 374 27.89 14.91 -21.18
N SER A 375 27.83 16.14 -21.71
CA SER A 375 29.01 16.80 -22.31
C SER A 375 30.13 17.04 -21.29
N LYS A 376 29.77 17.15 -20.01
CA LYS A 376 30.69 17.19 -18.87
C LYS A 376 30.20 16.30 -17.74
N ALA A 377 30.85 15.16 -17.56
CA ALA A 377 30.63 14.30 -16.39
C ALA A 377 31.25 14.95 -15.13
N THR A 378 30.48 14.99 -14.06
CA THR A 378 30.86 15.50 -12.73
C THR A 378 30.72 14.44 -11.63
N GLY A 379 30.10 13.30 -11.94
CA GLY A 379 29.93 12.16 -11.04
C GLY A 379 30.35 10.84 -11.69
N PRO A 380 30.27 9.72 -10.94
CA PRO A 380 30.58 8.39 -11.45
C PRO A 380 29.61 7.99 -12.58
N ALA A 381 30.02 7.02 -13.39
CA ALA A 381 29.10 6.37 -14.31
C ALA A 381 28.06 5.55 -13.53
N THR A 382 26.87 5.36 -14.09
CA THR A 382 25.77 4.67 -13.42
C THR A 382 25.18 3.60 -14.32
N LEU A 383 25.14 2.36 -13.83
CA LEU A 383 24.23 1.34 -14.37
C LEU A 383 22.89 1.48 -13.65
N GLY A 384 21.85 1.89 -14.37
CA GLY A 384 20.51 2.12 -13.84
C GLY A 384 19.68 0.85 -13.66
N SER A 385 18.49 1.02 -13.10
CA SER A 385 17.48 -0.04 -12.99
C SER A 385 17.03 -0.56 -14.36
N LEU A 386 16.55 -1.80 -14.40
CA LEU A 386 15.85 -2.36 -15.56
C LEU A 386 14.62 -1.51 -15.89
N ILE A 387 14.49 -1.11 -17.15
CA ILE A 387 13.35 -0.34 -17.64
C ILE A 387 12.50 -1.18 -18.59
N THR A 388 11.23 -0.78 -18.75
CA THR A 388 10.34 -1.36 -19.76
C THR A 388 10.59 -0.71 -21.12
N GLU A 389 10.14 -1.34 -22.19
CA GLU A 389 10.19 -0.77 -23.55
C GLU A 389 9.51 0.60 -23.61
N ARG A 390 8.38 0.77 -22.92
CA ARG A 390 7.70 2.07 -22.82
C ARG A 390 8.62 3.16 -22.26
N LEU A 391 9.32 2.87 -21.16
CA LEU A 391 10.25 3.83 -20.55
C LEU A 391 11.47 4.08 -21.46
N GLN A 392 11.92 3.07 -22.21
CA GLN A 392 12.96 3.26 -23.21
C GLN A 392 12.49 4.21 -24.32
N GLN A 393 11.28 4.02 -24.85
CA GLN A 393 10.71 4.91 -25.87
C GLN A 393 10.54 6.34 -25.35
N ASP A 394 10.17 6.52 -24.08
CA ASP A 394 10.11 7.85 -23.45
C ASP A 394 11.49 8.53 -23.39
N ILE A 395 12.57 7.78 -23.09
CA ILE A 395 13.95 8.32 -23.12
C ILE A 395 14.33 8.71 -24.56
N ILE A 396 14.04 7.87 -25.54
CA ILE A 396 14.34 8.11 -26.95
C ILE A 396 13.59 9.36 -27.45
N ALA A 397 12.30 9.50 -27.13
CA ALA A 397 11.49 10.65 -27.50
C ALA A 397 12.05 11.96 -26.92
N LYS A 398 12.36 11.97 -25.62
CA LYS A 398 12.95 13.13 -24.94
C LYS A 398 14.36 13.47 -25.46
N ALA A 399 15.12 12.49 -25.90
CA ALA A 399 16.41 12.74 -26.54
C ALA A 399 16.23 13.42 -27.90
N ARG A 400 15.26 12.98 -28.71
CA ARG A 400 14.98 13.54 -30.05
C ARG A 400 14.44 14.98 -30.01
N ASP A 401 13.64 15.31 -29.02
CA ASP A 401 13.07 16.67 -28.86
C ASP A 401 13.94 17.62 -28.01
N GLY A 402 15.04 17.11 -27.43
CA GLY A 402 15.98 17.87 -26.61
C GLY A 402 15.54 18.11 -25.16
N SER A 403 14.44 17.51 -24.70
CA SER A 403 13.93 17.65 -23.32
C SER A 403 14.54 16.66 -22.31
N LEU A 404 15.40 15.73 -22.76
CA LEU A 404 16.05 14.75 -21.89
C LEU A 404 16.95 15.44 -20.85
N LYS A 405 16.62 15.26 -19.56
CA LYS A 405 17.45 15.73 -18.45
C LYS A 405 18.76 14.93 -18.40
N MET A 406 19.89 15.63 -18.50
CA MET A 406 21.21 14.99 -18.45
C MET A 406 21.57 14.50 -17.04
N PRO A 407 22.12 13.28 -16.91
CA PRO A 407 22.66 12.78 -15.66
C PRO A 407 23.98 13.48 -15.29
N THR A 408 24.41 13.35 -14.03
CA THR A 408 25.67 13.94 -13.55
C THR A 408 26.91 13.20 -14.06
N GLY A 409 26.80 11.91 -14.38
CA GLY A 409 27.81 11.10 -15.05
C GLY A 409 27.19 10.25 -16.16
N VAL A 410 28.00 9.46 -16.86
CA VAL A 410 27.50 8.56 -17.92
C VAL A 410 26.48 7.60 -17.33
N GLN A 411 25.29 7.47 -17.94
CA GLN A 411 24.25 6.57 -17.46
C GLN A 411 23.90 5.53 -18.51
N PHE A 412 23.91 4.25 -18.15
CA PHE A 412 23.39 3.17 -18.98
C PHE A 412 22.18 2.52 -18.32
N THR A 413 21.07 2.42 -19.05
CA THR A 413 19.85 1.73 -18.59
C THR A 413 19.56 0.55 -19.51
N ILE A 414 19.36 -0.62 -18.93
CA ILE A 414 19.04 -1.85 -19.66
C ILE A 414 17.53 -1.95 -19.81
N CYS A 415 17.07 -2.18 -21.03
CA CYS A 415 15.68 -2.47 -21.32
C CYS A 415 15.41 -3.96 -21.20
N LEU A 416 14.29 -4.26 -20.55
CA LEU A 416 13.82 -5.62 -20.40
C LEU A 416 13.13 -6.09 -21.69
N PRO A 417 13.46 -7.27 -22.23
CA PRO A 417 12.73 -7.84 -23.36
C PRO A 417 11.26 -8.08 -23.03
N GLN A 418 10.34 -7.79 -23.96
CA GLN A 418 8.91 -8.04 -23.81
C GLN A 418 8.58 -9.51 -23.49
N GLU A 419 9.34 -10.44 -24.09
CA GLU A 419 9.20 -11.89 -23.94
C GLU A 419 9.80 -12.45 -22.62
N ALA A 420 10.45 -11.61 -21.80
CA ALA A 420 11.07 -12.03 -20.55
C ALA A 420 10.00 -12.38 -19.49
N THR A 421 9.36 -13.53 -19.66
CA THR A 421 8.42 -14.12 -18.71
C THR A 421 9.21 -14.88 -17.66
N TYR A 422 9.17 -14.44 -16.39
CA TYR A 422 10.03 -14.92 -15.30
C TYR A 422 9.71 -16.33 -14.77
N THR A 423 9.19 -17.21 -15.63
CA THR A 423 8.70 -18.52 -15.25
C THR A 423 9.68 -19.66 -15.50
N ARG A 424 10.79 -19.39 -16.21
CA ARG A 424 11.77 -20.41 -16.59
C ARG A 424 12.73 -20.69 -15.44
N TRP A 425 12.59 -21.87 -14.85
CA TRP A 425 13.39 -22.42 -13.76
C TRP A 425 13.66 -23.90 -14.03
N LYS A 426 14.48 -24.20 -15.06
CA LYS A 426 14.78 -25.58 -15.46
C LYS A 426 15.98 -26.13 -14.68
N SER A 427 17.00 -25.31 -14.46
CA SER A 427 18.17 -25.62 -13.61
C SER A 427 18.78 -24.33 -13.04
N ALA A 428 19.85 -24.45 -12.26
CA ALA A 428 20.64 -23.31 -11.78
C ALA A 428 21.27 -22.51 -12.94
N GLU A 429 21.63 -23.17 -14.03
CA GLU A 429 22.21 -22.56 -15.25
C GLU A 429 21.15 -22.09 -16.25
N ASP A 430 19.95 -22.67 -16.16
CA ASP A 430 18.83 -22.45 -17.07
C ASP A 430 17.63 -21.86 -16.31
N ASN A 431 17.82 -20.63 -15.80
CA ASN A 431 16.75 -19.82 -15.22
C ASN A 431 16.87 -18.32 -15.55
N ASN A 432 15.75 -17.62 -15.49
CA ASN A 432 15.67 -16.21 -15.90
C ASN A 432 16.32 -15.22 -14.91
N LEU A 433 16.46 -15.58 -13.64
CA LEU A 433 17.17 -14.71 -12.68
C LEU A 433 18.66 -14.64 -13.03
N LEU A 434 19.26 -15.78 -13.40
CA LEU A 434 20.65 -15.82 -13.86
C LEU A 434 20.85 -14.99 -15.14
N ASP A 435 19.92 -15.02 -16.08
CA ASP A 435 19.99 -14.18 -17.28
C ASP A 435 19.99 -12.69 -16.93
N CYS A 436 19.14 -12.28 -15.99
CA CYS A 436 19.10 -10.90 -15.51
C CYS A 436 20.40 -10.49 -14.82
N VAL A 437 21.01 -11.40 -14.05
CA VAL A 437 22.34 -11.15 -13.46
C VAL A 437 23.37 -10.96 -14.57
N ARG A 438 23.43 -11.88 -15.55
CA ARG A 438 24.36 -11.78 -16.69
C ARG A 438 24.16 -10.47 -17.48
N TRP A 439 22.93 -9.96 -17.61
CA TRP A 439 22.68 -8.66 -18.22
C TRP A 439 23.33 -7.51 -17.45
N TYR A 440 23.24 -7.51 -16.11
CA TYR A 440 23.90 -6.48 -15.32
C TYR A 440 25.43 -6.59 -15.36
N LEU A 441 25.97 -7.80 -15.28
CA LEU A 441 27.41 -8.04 -15.43
C LEU A 441 27.89 -7.48 -16.77
N ARG A 442 27.17 -7.81 -17.86
CA ARG A 442 27.48 -7.30 -19.20
C ARG A 442 27.33 -5.78 -19.31
N GLY A 443 26.34 -5.19 -18.64
CA GLY A 443 26.16 -3.74 -18.60
C GLY A 443 27.31 -3.01 -17.92
N VAL A 444 27.86 -3.57 -16.83
CA VAL A 444 29.08 -3.05 -16.19
C VAL A 444 30.31 -3.24 -17.10
N ASP A 445 30.45 -4.41 -17.73
CA ASP A 445 31.56 -4.67 -18.67
C ASP A 445 31.53 -3.70 -19.86
N PHE A 446 30.35 -3.39 -20.40
CA PHE A 446 30.16 -2.37 -21.43
C PHE A 446 30.52 -0.97 -20.94
N LEU A 447 29.99 -0.53 -19.80
CA LEU A 447 30.34 0.77 -19.22
C LEU A 447 31.85 0.89 -18.99
N ALA A 448 32.49 -0.15 -18.47
CA ALA A 448 33.93 -0.19 -18.22
C ALA A 448 34.77 -0.13 -19.51
N SER A 449 34.22 -0.55 -20.66
CA SER A 449 34.88 -0.45 -21.95
C SER A 449 34.73 0.93 -22.62
N ARG A 450 33.94 1.85 -22.04
CA ARG A 450 33.69 3.17 -22.64
C ARG A 450 34.80 4.16 -22.29
N PRO A 451 35.34 4.91 -23.27
CA PRO A 451 36.40 5.89 -22.99
C PRO A 451 35.91 7.06 -22.12
N GLU A 452 34.62 7.40 -22.19
CA GLU A 452 33.97 8.39 -21.32
C GLU A 452 33.78 7.94 -19.85
N VAL A 453 34.02 6.67 -19.52
CA VAL A 453 33.84 6.13 -18.16
C VAL A 453 35.19 5.97 -17.46
N LYS A 454 35.35 6.65 -16.32
CA LYS A 454 36.55 6.49 -15.48
C LYS A 454 36.59 5.08 -14.90
N ALA A 455 37.73 4.40 -15.07
CA ALA A 455 37.94 3.04 -14.56
C ALA A 455 37.64 2.95 -13.05
N GLY A 456 36.94 1.90 -12.63
CA GLY A 456 36.58 1.66 -11.24
C GLY A 456 35.58 2.66 -10.63
N ARG A 457 34.91 3.48 -11.44
CA ARG A 457 33.97 4.52 -10.98
C ARG A 457 32.55 4.31 -11.53
N ILE A 458 32.04 3.09 -11.41
CA ILE A 458 30.65 2.75 -11.76
C ILE A 458 29.81 2.55 -10.49
N VAL A 459 28.67 3.24 -10.40
CA VAL A 459 27.63 2.98 -9.40
C VAL A 459 26.58 2.08 -10.02
N VAL A 460 26.19 1.04 -9.31
CA VAL A 460 25.08 0.20 -9.74
C VAL A 460 23.84 0.56 -8.94
N ARG A 461 22.75 0.87 -9.65
CA ARG A 461 21.48 1.24 -9.06
C ARG A 461 20.41 0.20 -9.35
N GLY A 462 19.54 -0.01 -8.37
CA GLY A 462 18.41 -0.91 -8.53
C GLY A 462 17.26 -0.59 -7.58
N ALA A 463 16.07 -0.98 -7.97
CA ALA A 463 14.94 -1.09 -7.06
C ALA A 463 14.09 -2.31 -7.42
N SER A 464 13.38 -2.87 -6.45
CA SER A 464 12.51 -4.02 -6.68
C SER A 464 13.32 -5.15 -7.32
N ARG A 465 12.89 -5.62 -8.48
CA ARG A 465 13.59 -6.58 -9.35
C ARG A 465 15.07 -6.29 -9.58
N SER A 466 15.45 -5.03 -9.76
CA SER A 466 16.83 -4.66 -10.05
C SER A 466 17.71 -4.50 -8.82
N GLY A 467 17.11 -4.43 -7.63
CA GLY A 467 17.84 -4.34 -6.37
C GLY A 467 18.83 -5.51 -6.18
N PRO A 468 18.38 -6.78 -6.23
CA PRO A 468 19.26 -7.95 -6.11
C PRO A 468 20.39 -7.94 -7.12
N LEU A 469 20.06 -7.59 -8.37
CA LEU A 469 21.00 -7.58 -9.47
C LEU A 469 22.14 -6.59 -9.20
N ALA A 470 21.83 -5.43 -8.61
CA ALA A 470 22.84 -4.45 -8.21
C ALA A 470 23.82 -5.00 -7.17
N VAL A 471 23.31 -5.73 -6.16
CA VAL A 471 24.13 -6.35 -5.11
C VAL A 471 25.02 -7.45 -5.69
N ILE A 472 24.44 -8.36 -6.47
CA ILE A 472 25.16 -9.46 -7.10
C ILE A 472 26.24 -8.92 -8.05
N THR A 473 25.92 -7.86 -8.80
CA THR A 473 26.87 -7.24 -9.73
C THR A 473 28.05 -6.61 -9.01
N ALA A 474 27.81 -5.96 -7.88
CA ALA A 474 28.90 -5.38 -7.09
C ALA A 474 29.84 -6.46 -6.53
N ALA A 475 29.30 -7.60 -6.07
CA ALA A 475 30.08 -8.75 -5.62
C ALA A 475 30.93 -9.36 -6.75
N ARG A 476 30.40 -9.41 -7.98
CA ARG A 476 31.02 -10.06 -9.15
C ARG A 476 31.87 -9.12 -10.00
N ARG A 477 31.75 -7.81 -9.83
CA ARG A 477 32.57 -6.78 -10.51
C ARG A 477 33.20 -5.79 -9.52
N PRO A 478 33.88 -6.25 -8.46
CA PRO A 478 34.37 -5.39 -7.38
C PRO A 478 35.45 -4.38 -7.84
N LYS A 479 36.14 -4.66 -8.95
CA LYS A 479 37.13 -3.74 -9.55
C LYS A 479 36.49 -2.58 -10.32
N ASN A 480 35.26 -2.75 -10.79
CA ASN A 480 34.57 -1.78 -11.63
C ASN A 480 33.56 -0.94 -10.83
N VAL A 481 32.91 -1.57 -9.84
CA VAL A 481 31.82 -0.98 -9.07
C VAL A 481 32.34 -0.26 -7.82
N CYS A 482 32.05 1.04 -7.71
CA CYS A 482 32.44 1.88 -6.57
C CYS A 482 31.30 2.19 -5.59
N GLY A 483 30.08 1.72 -5.85
CA GLY A 483 28.97 1.86 -4.90
C GLY A 483 27.67 1.23 -5.41
N VAL A 484 26.78 0.92 -4.47
CA VAL A 484 25.46 0.36 -4.73
C VAL A 484 24.39 1.22 -4.08
N SER A 485 23.39 1.61 -4.87
CA SER A 485 22.14 2.19 -4.37
C SER A 485 20.99 1.27 -4.74
N ALA A 486 20.46 0.52 -3.77
CA ALA A 486 19.50 -0.52 -4.07
C ALA A 486 18.38 -0.57 -3.03
N PHE A 487 17.11 -0.57 -3.45
CA PHE A 487 15.98 -0.42 -2.52
C PHE A 487 14.87 -1.41 -2.81
N VAL A 488 14.09 -1.76 -1.78
CA VAL A 488 12.95 -2.70 -1.82
C VAL A 488 13.29 -3.96 -2.63
N HIS A 489 14.43 -4.59 -2.34
CA HIS A 489 14.96 -5.73 -3.09
C HIS A 489 13.99 -6.91 -3.06
N THR A 490 13.39 -7.23 -4.20
CA THR A 490 12.70 -8.52 -4.37
C THR A 490 13.72 -9.66 -4.26
N SER A 491 13.32 -10.89 -4.01
CA SER A 491 14.21 -12.08 -4.05
C SER A 491 15.36 -12.10 -3.04
N ALA A 492 15.47 -11.17 -2.09
CA ALA A 492 16.42 -11.30 -0.99
C ALA A 492 15.94 -12.41 -0.04
N GLY A 493 16.76 -13.45 0.16
CA GLY A 493 16.36 -14.63 0.94
C GLY A 493 15.49 -15.61 0.14
N ILE A 494 15.47 -15.52 -1.20
CA ILE A 494 14.70 -16.43 -2.07
C ILE A 494 15.11 -17.91 -1.94
N SER A 495 16.30 -18.17 -1.39
CA SER A 495 16.83 -19.51 -1.15
C SER A 495 16.56 -20.06 0.25
N TRP A 496 15.81 -19.35 1.09
CA TRP A 496 15.47 -19.79 2.44
C TRP A 496 14.28 -20.75 2.42
N THR A 497 14.44 -21.92 3.03
CA THR A 497 13.41 -22.96 3.05
C THR A 497 12.47 -22.85 4.25
N ASP A 498 12.93 -22.27 5.36
CA ASP A 498 12.15 -22.00 6.57
C ASP A 498 11.34 -20.70 6.48
N LYS A 499 11.72 -19.81 5.54
CA LYS A 499 11.04 -18.55 5.22
C LYS A 499 10.85 -18.46 3.71
N PRO A 500 10.00 -19.31 3.12
CA PRO A 500 9.86 -19.39 1.67
C PRO A 500 9.32 -18.06 1.13
N TYR A 501 10.12 -17.50 0.23
CA TYR A 501 9.78 -16.30 -0.52
C TYR A 501 8.59 -16.56 -1.46
N VAL A 502 7.71 -15.58 -1.68
CA VAL A 502 6.52 -15.69 -2.56
C VAL A 502 6.22 -14.41 -3.31
N ALA A 503 7.22 -13.92 -4.01
CA ALA A 503 7.06 -12.71 -4.78
C ALA A 503 7.77 -12.85 -6.12
N TRP A 504 8.04 -11.71 -6.74
CA TRP A 504 8.68 -11.64 -8.04
C TRP A 504 9.97 -12.47 -8.07
N GLY A 505 10.15 -13.26 -9.13
CA GLY A 505 11.34 -14.10 -9.36
C GLY A 505 11.03 -15.59 -9.42
N LEU A 506 9.93 -16.05 -8.82
CA LEU A 506 9.54 -17.46 -8.77
C LEU A 506 8.80 -17.95 -10.03
N PRO A 507 8.87 -19.26 -10.34
CA PRO A 507 8.12 -19.83 -11.46
C PRO A 507 6.61 -19.87 -11.19
N GLY A 508 5.82 -19.90 -12.26
CA GLY A 508 4.37 -20.07 -12.18
C GLY A 508 4.00 -21.39 -11.48
N GLY A 509 3.01 -21.35 -10.58
CA GLY A 509 2.60 -22.52 -9.80
C GLY A 509 3.48 -22.80 -8.57
N HIS A 510 4.30 -21.85 -8.14
CA HIS A 510 4.96 -21.92 -6.83
C HIS A 510 3.93 -22.00 -5.69
N ASN A 511 4.14 -22.94 -4.78
CA ASN A 511 3.33 -23.18 -3.59
C ASN A 511 4.25 -23.27 -2.36
N ALA A 512 4.20 -22.27 -1.50
CA ALA A 512 5.01 -22.21 -0.29
C ALA A 512 4.67 -23.32 0.73
N ALA A 513 3.55 -24.03 0.58
CA ALA A 513 3.19 -25.18 1.42
C ALA A 513 3.76 -26.52 0.91
N ASP A 514 4.28 -26.59 -0.33
CA ASP A 514 4.94 -27.78 -0.86
C ASP A 514 6.44 -27.74 -0.54
N ALA A 515 6.82 -28.39 0.57
CA ALA A 515 8.19 -28.43 1.05
C ALA A 515 9.20 -28.99 0.02
N ASN A 516 8.79 -29.94 -0.83
CA ASN A 516 9.66 -30.52 -1.86
C ASN A 516 9.89 -29.53 -3.01
N GLN A 517 8.83 -28.82 -3.42
CA GLN A 517 8.95 -27.76 -4.41
C GLN A 517 9.79 -26.60 -3.88
N VAL A 518 9.54 -26.14 -2.65
CA VAL A 518 10.31 -25.09 -1.98
C VAL A 518 11.79 -25.47 -1.93
N SER A 519 12.14 -26.66 -1.45
CA SER A 519 13.54 -27.10 -1.33
C SER A 519 14.27 -27.13 -2.67
N ARG A 520 13.61 -27.65 -3.71
CA ARG A 520 14.18 -27.72 -5.07
C ARG A 520 14.38 -26.33 -5.67
N LEU A 521 13.41 -25.43 -5.54
CA LEU A 521 13.53 -24.07 -6.05
C LEU A 521 14.57 -23.27 -5.27
N ALA A 522 14.58 -23.38 -3.94
CA ALA A 522 15.57 -22.75 -3.08
C ALA A 522 17.00 -23.14 -3.46
N ALA A 523 17.26 -24.43 -3.76
CA ALA A 523 18.57 -24.90 -4.21
C ALA A 523 19.01 -24.25 -5.54
N MET A 524 18.10 -24.07 -6.50
CA MET A 524 18.40 -23.35 -7.75
C MET A 524 18.60 -21.85 -7.49
N ALA A 525 17.77 -21.26 -6.62
CA ALA A 525 17.78 -19.85 -6.29
C ALA A 525 19.04 -19.45 -5.52
N ALA A 526 19.64 -20.38 -4.77
CA ALA A 526 20.81 -20.12 -3.94
C ALA A 526 21.94 -19.43 -4.70
N TYR A 527 22.21 -19.83 -5.95
CA TYR A 527 23.24 -19.20 -6.79
C TYR A 527 22.96 -17.71 -7.04
N VAL A 528 21.70 -17.32 -7.16
CA VAL A 528 21.24 -15.97 -7.55
C VAL A 528 20.52 -15.23 -6.41
N ASP A 529 20.61 -15.73 -5.17
CA ASP A 529 20.11 -15.04 -3.99
C ASP A 529 21.11 -13.96 -3.57
N PRO A 530 20.75 -12.67 -3.57
CA PRO A 530 21.69 -11.59 -3.25
C PRO A 530 22.24 -11.68 -1.83
N VAL A 531 21.56 -12.36 -0.89
CA VAL A 531 22.05 -12.61 0.47
C VAL A 531 23.37 -13.41 0.42
N ASN A 532 23.48 -14.38 -0.49
CA ASN A 532 24.69 -15.18 -0.66
C ASN A 532 25.85 -14.41 -1.28
N HIS A 533 25.60 -13.33 -2.00
CA HIS A 533 26.64 -12.46 -2.59
C HIS A 533 27.03 -11.31 -1.65
N ALA A 534 26.18 -10.97 -0.68
CA ALA A 534 26.38 -9.83 0.21
C ALA A 534 27.76 -9.79 0.88
N PRO A 535 28.33 -10.90 1.41
CA PRO A 535 29.66 -10.90 2.03
C PRO A 535 30.80 -10.45 1.10
N ASP A 536 30.61 -10.54 -0.21
CA ASP A 536 31.63 -10.20 -1.20
C ASP A 536 31.53 -8.71 -1.63
N VAL A 537 30.52 -7.97 -1.13
CA VAL A 537 30.31 -6.56 -1.46
C VAL A 537 31.06 -5.66 -0.46
N THR A 538 32.15 -5.06 -0.93
CA THR A 538 33.03 -4.18 -0.12
C THR A 538 32.88 -2.69 -0.40
N CYS A 539 32.28 -2.31 -1.52
CA CYS A 539 32.03 -0.90 -1.86
C CYS A 539 30.90 -0.30 -1.00
N PRO A 540 30.74 1.03 -0.92
CA PRO A 540 29.62 1.66 -0.22
C PRO A 540 28.25 1.13 -0.66
N VAL A 541 27.36 0.78 0.29
CA VAL A 541 26.02 0.21 0.01
C VAL A 541 24.89 0.92 0.77
N TRP A 542 23.92 1.44 0.02
CA TRP A 542 22.75 2.12 0.58
C TRP A 542 21.51 1.31 0.24
N PHE A 543 20.87 0.78 1.28
CA PHE A 543 19.69 -0.07 1.19
C PHE A 543 18.44 0.59 1.77
N GLY A 544 17.28 -0.03 1.54
CA GLY A 544 16.07 0.29 2.27
C GLY A 544 14.88 -0.58 1.91
N TYR A 545 13.90 -0.61 2.80
CA TYR A 545 12.65 -1.33 2.63
C TYR A 545 11.47 -0.62 3.30
N GLY A 546 10.26 -0.93 2.83
CA GLY A 546 9.02 -0.64 3.53
C GLY A 546 8.73 -1.75 4.55
N ILE A 547 8.41 -1.40 5.79
CA ILE A 547 8.16 -2.39 6.86
C ILE A 547 6.96 -3.30 6.55
N ASP A 548 5.95 -2.76 5.86
CA ASP A 548 4.75 -3.49 5.48
C ASP A 548 4.82 -4.00 4.03
N ASP A 549 6.03 -4.08 3.47
CA ASP A 549 6.24 -4.58 2.11
C ASP A 549 6.10 -6.10 2.08
N THR A 550 4.98 -6.56 1.51
CA THR A 550 4.69 -7.98 1.34
C THR A 550 5.27 -8.55 0.04
N LEU A 551 5.81 -7.70 -0.84
CA LEU A 551 6.45 -8.10 -2.10
C LEU A 551 7.97 -8.22 -1.94
N ALA A 552 8.63 -7.18 -1.43
CA ALA A 552 10.05 -7.19 -1.10
C ALA A 552 10.22 -7.17 0.42
N GLN A 553 10.06 -8.35 1.00
CA GLN A 553 9.98 -8.56 2.45
C GLN A 553 11.26 -8.07 3.17
N PRO A 554 11.13 -7.29 4.27
CA PRO A 554 12.25 -6.72 5.02
C PRO A 554 13.31 -7.73 5.50
N GLN A 555 12.91 -8.95 5.81
CA GLN A 555 13.76 -10.00 6.38
C GLN A 555 15.00 -10.26 5.52
N GLY A 556 14.81 -10.50 4.22
CA GLY A 556 15.94 -10.77 3.33
C GLY A 556 16.87 -9.55 3.21
N ILE A 557 16.29 -8.36 3.15
CA ILE A 557 17.02 -7.11 2.94
C ILE A 557 17.84 -6.73 4.17
N GLU A 558 17.28 -6.89 5.37
CA GLU A 558 17.98 -6.62 6.63
C GLU A 558 19.11 -7.64 6.88
N ALA A 559 18.88 -8.93 6.64
CA ALA A 559 19.93 -9.94 6.75
C ALA A 559 21.08 -9.67 5.76
N MET A 560 20.73 -9.36 4.51
CA MET A 560 21.69 -8.97 3.47
C MET A 560 22.53 -7.75 3.90
N TYR A 561 21.89 -6.73 4.48
CA TYR A 561 22.57 -5.54 4.99
C TYR A 561 23.63 -5.87 6.04
N HIS A 562 23.32 -6.74 7.02
CA HIS A 562 24.30 -7.14 8.03
C HIS A 562 25.43 -7.98 7.45
N LEU A 563 25.12 -8.86 6.50
CA LEU A 563 26.10 -9.71 5.81
C LEU A 563 27.03 -8.94 4.87
N CYS A 564 26.65 -7.76 4.37
CA CYS A 564 27.53 -6.94 3.54
C CYS A 564 28.84 -6.58 4.25
N ALA A 565 29.98 -6.92 3.64
CA ALA A 565 31.32 -6.61 4.16
C ALA A 565 31.70 -5.12 4.05
N SER A 566 30.89 -4.32 3.37
CA SER A 566 31.08 -2.88 3.26
C SER A 566 31.21 -2.20 4.61
N LYS A 567 32.24 -1.37 4.76
CA LYS A 567 32.45 -0.50 5.93
C LYS A 567 31.58 0.75 5.89
N TRP A 568 31.06 1.11 4.71
CA TRP A 568 30.19 2.26 4.51
C TRP A 568 28.86 1.72 4.04
N LYS A 569 27.98 1.44 5.00
CA LYS A 569 26.64 0.95 4.72
C LYS A 569 25.59 1.74 5.47
N ARG A 570 24.45 1.98 4.81
CA ARG A 570 23.25 2.57 5.40
C ARG A 570 22.02 1.79 4.98
N ILE A 571 20.99 1.84 5.81
CA ILE A 571 19.70 1.25 5.50
C ILE A 571 18.56 2.15 5.97
N SER A 572 17.61 2.42 5.07
CA SER A 572 16.37 3.10 5.40
C SER A 572 15.31 2.08 5.78
N ARG A 573 14.73 2.22 6.96
CA ARG A 573 13.62 1.40 7.44
C ARG A 573 12.43 2.34 7.49
N ASP A 574 11.58 2.32 6.47
CA ASP A 574 10.48 3.29 6.29
C ASP A 574 9.10 2.64 6.40
N ALA A 575 8.10 3.45 6.76
CA ALA A 575 6.73 3.00 6.85
C ALA A 575 6.11 2.77 5.46
N GLY A 576 5.13 1.88 5.39
CA GLY A 576 4.42 1.53 4.16
C GLY A 576 4.96 0.28 3.47
N GLY A 577 4.43 0.01 2.27
CA GLY A 577 4.71 -1.19 1.48
C GLY A 577 5.76 -0.99 0.39
N HIS A 578 5.51 -1.57 -0.80
CA HIS A 578 6.45 -1.58 -1.92
C HIS A 578 6.55 -0.24 -2.66
N GLN A 579 7.32 0.69 -2.10
CA GLN A 579 7.48 2.03 -2.66
C GLN A 579 8.85 2.63 -2.38
N TYR A 580 9.19 3.68 -3.14
CA TYR A 580 10.41 4.45 -2.93
C TYR A 580 10.15 5.62 -1.97
N SER A 581 10.37 5.37 -0.69
CA SER A 581 10.07 6.28 0.41
C SER A 581 10.99 7.51 0.46
N PRO A 582 10.61 8.56 1.21
CA PRO A 582 11.48 9.73 1.43
C PRO A 582 12.82 9.39 2.08
N GLY A 583 12.87 8.43 3.00
CA GLY A 583 14.11 7.98 3.64
C GLY A 583 15.07 7.35 2.62
N MET A 584 14.56 6.49 1.74
CA MET A 584 15.34 5.91 0.64
C MET A 584 15.83 6.97 -0.35
N GLN A 585 15.00 7.97 -0.69
CA GLN A 585 15.40 9.08 -1.55
C GLN A 585 16.54 9.92 -0.95
N LYS A 586 16.50 10.17 0.38
CA LYS A 586 17.56 10.88 1.10
C LYS A 586 18.86 10.09 1.04
N LEU A 587 18.79 8.78 1.32
CA LEU A 587 19.92 7.86 1.24
C LEU A 587 20.53 7.84 -0.17
N ASP A 588 19.72 7.73 -1.21
CA ASP A 588 20.21 7.72 -2.59
C ASP A 588 20.96 9.00 -2.97
N LYS A 589 20.51 10.15 -2.45
CA LYS A 589 21.19 11.43 -2.61
C LYS A 589 22.51 11.49 -1.83
N GLU A 590 22.54 10.99 -0.60
CA GLU A 590 23.75 10.92 0.24
C GLU A 590 24.86 10.13 -0.48
N LEU A 591 24.54 8.98 -1.08
CA LEU A 591 25.53 8.21 -1.84
C LEU A 591 26.05 8.98 -3.07
N GLN A 592 25.18 9.70 -3.80
CA GLN A 592 25.62 10.56 -4.90
C GLN A 592 26.58 11.65 -4.42
N GLU A 593 26.28 12.28 -3.30
CA GLU A 593 27.11 13.31 -2.68
C GLU A 593 28.47 12.75 -2.25
N LEU A 594 28.48 11.59 -1.55
CA LEU A 594 29.69 10.88 -1.15
C LEU A 594 30.60 10.58 -2.35
N LEU A 595 30.04 10.05 -3.43
CA LEU A 595 30.82 9.62 -4.60
C LEU A 595 31.23 10.78 -5.51
N SER A 596 30.51 11.89 -5.49
CA SER A 596 30.90 13.13 -6.15
C SER A 596 31.99 13.87 -5.35
N ALA A 597 31.92 13.81 -4.02
CA ALA A 597 32.93 14.36 -3.12
C ALA A 597 34.22 13.52 -3.11
N GLY A 598 34.20 12.24 -3.48
CA GLY A 598 35.40 11.39 -3.56
C GLY A 598 36.48 11.84 -4.55
N ASP A 599 36.20 12.79 -5.46
CA ASP A 599 37.27 13.49 -6.23
C ASP A 599 37.88 14.68 -5.43
N ARG A 600 37.40 14.94 -4.20
CA ARG A 600 37.84 15.98 -3.24
C ARG A 600 38.19 15.46 -1.84
N VAL A 601 37.72 14.29 -1.42
CA VAL A 601 37.95 13.74 -0.06
C VAL A 601 39.16 12.80 -0.09
N ASN A 602 40.34 13.41 -0.22
CA ASN A 602 41.53 12.91 0.43
C ASN A 602 41.80 13.90 1.57
N GLN A 603 41.91 13.38 2.80
CA GLN A 603 42.15 14.06 4.08
C GLN A 603 40.89 14.26 4.96
N ASP A 604 40.88 13.49 6.05
CA ASP A 604 40.19 13.70 7.32
C ASP A 604 38.67 13.92 7.34
N SER A 605 37.93 12.87 7.67
CA SER A 605 37.01 12.93 8.82
C SER A 605 36.35 11.56 9.08
N THR A 606 36.74 10.97 10.21
CA THR A 606 35.95 9.99 10.95
C THR A 606 34.67 10.66 11.47
N HIS A 607 33.52 10.41 10.84
CA HIS A 607 32.24 10.81 11.41
C HIS A 607 31.56 9.62 12.10
N LYS A 608 31.33 9.81 13.40
CA LYS A 608 30.66 8.92 14.36
C LYS A 608 29.19 8.68 13.96
N ASP A 609 28.75 7.45 14.16
CA ASP A 609 27.37 6.99 13.98
C ASP A 609 26.38 7.68 14.95
N HIS A 610 25.22 8.06 14.42
CA HIS A 610 23.97 8.32 15.13
C HIS A 610 22.81 7.67 14.38
#